data_AF-A0AA96Y8M3-F1
#
_entry.id   AF-A0AA96Y8M3-F1
#
_cell.length_a   1.000
_cell.length_b   1.000
_cell.length_c   1.000
_cell.angle_alpha   90.00
_cell.angle_beta   90.00
_cell.angle_gamma   90.00
#
_symmetry.space_group_name_H-M   'P 1'
#
loop_
_entity.id
_entity.type
_entity.pdbx_description
1 polymer ?
#
loop_
_entity_poly.entity_id
_entity_poly.type
_entity_poly.pdbx_seq_one_letter_code
_entity_poly.pdbx_strand_id
1 'polypeptide(L)'
;MQDELSREQTGLAGVWSVRSRLEAALATCWQAAIVHPALPNVPDLQGQIALRRVDAPMGVVYSSAIAPRLAANLGIPTEDLAIRLAERWPASTADKADWADSPLRVAQKHLVQVHLGDRLLAAWLQQFTRPAESQSPDLFPEPEPDLAIWKSALLTHVQPSPGQLQDRLLQDRLPQDRLPQDKLPQDRLPQDRLPQDKRFQDQWFEMQAAHARCCNLLALAERVGLVRFELPGAIEGELVWPMPMPWLTAEGTLRTQAPAEQRLIGHLLDSVDALGSIQHGSAIALAQSLSRCVYDFDASCRIFGDVAVHQLELAQARLGLVRAAQQTLRWLLEGPLQVAAPPSL
;
A
#
# COMPACT_ATOMS: atom_id res chain seq x y z
N MET A 1 21.36 8.11 16.00
CA MET A 1 21.00 8.42 14.60
C MET A 1 20.81 7.18 13.72
N GLN A 2 21.83 6.42 13.30
CA GLN A 2 21.62 5.20 12.47
C GLN A 2 20.81 4.09 13.18
N ASP A 3 21.05 3.87 14.48
CA ASP A 3 20.30 2.89 15.29
C ASP A 3 18.86 3.32 15.62
N GLU A 4 18.57 4.63 15.63
CA GLU A 4 17.22 5.16 15.88
C GLU A 4 16.37 5.10 14.61
N LEU A 5 16.92 5.53 13.47
CA LEU A 5 16.30 5.36 12.15
C LEU A 5 16.02 3.87 11.85
N SER A 6 16.93 2.97 12.21
CA SER A 6 16.73 1.52 12.02
C SER A 6 15.62 0.95 12.92
N ARG A 7 15.46 1.49 14.15
CA ARG A 7 14.39 1.08 15.09
C ARG A 7 13.02 1.64 14.70
N GLU A 8 12.96 2.89 14.24
CA GLU A 8 11.72 3.47 13.71
C GLU A 8 11.29 2.76 12.42
N GLN A 9 12.24 2.46 11.52
CA GLN A 9 11.95 1.74 10.27
C GLN A 9 11.47 0.30 10.52
N THR A 10 12.01 -0.40 11.52
CA THR A 10 11.54 -1.75 11.89
C THR A 10 10.17 -1.72 12.57
N GLY A 11 9.85 -0.67 13.34
CA GLY A 11 8.50 -0.43 13.86
C GLY A 11 7.48 -0.19 12.74
N LEU A 12 7.79 0.70 11.80
CA LEU A 12 6.94 1.01 10.65
C LEU A 12 6.75 -0.18 9.70
N ALA A 13 7.79 -1.00 9.53
CA ALA A 13 7.71 -2.25 8.78
C ALA A 13 6.66 -3.20 9.34
N GLY A 14 6.54 -3.30 10.67
CA GLY A 14 5.52 -4.11 11.33
C GLY A 14 4.10 -3.57 11.15
N VAL A 15 3.94 -2.24 11.13
CA VAL A 15 2.63 -1.58 11.01
C VAL A 15 2.05 -1.78 9.61
N TRP A 16 2.85 -1.56 8.56
CA TRP A 16 2.36 -1.65 7.18
C TRP A 16 2.35 -3.06 6.60
N SER A 17 3.20 -3.97 7.09
CA SER A 17 3.34 -5.33 6.54
C SER A 17 2.06 -6.14 6.70
N VAL A 18 1.38 -6.37 5.57
CA VAL A 18 0.21 -7.27 5.50
C VAL A 18 0.65 -8.68 5.82
N ARG A 19 1.83 -9.10 5.35
CA ARG A 19 2.42 -10.38 5.70
C ARG A 19 2.56 -10.57 7.20
N SER A 20 3.13 -9.60 7.92
CA SER A 20 3.35 -9.71 9.38
C SER A 20 2.02 -9.80 10.12
N ARG A 21 1.02 -9.02 9.70
CA ARG A 21 -0.34 -9.07 10.25
C ARG A 21 -1.03 -10.40 9.98
N LEU A 22 -0.88 -10.94 8.77
CA LEU A 22 -1.38 -12.27 8.42
C LEU A 22 -0.71 -13.35 9.26
N GLU A 23 0.62 -13.32 9.40
CA GLU A 23 1.38 -14.28 10.21
C GLU A 23 0.92 -14.24 11.68
N ALA A 24 0.68 -13.05 12.24
CA ALA A 24 0.10 -12.88 13.58
C ALA A 24 -1.35 -13.41 13.68
N ALA A 25 -2.21 -13.07 12.72
CA ALA A 25 -3.60 -13.54 12.71
C ALA A 25 -3.69 -15.07 12.60
N LEU A 26 -2.86 -15.68 11.74
CA LEU A 26 -2.76 -17.12 11.60
C LEU A 26 -2.20 -17.77 12.86
N ALA A 27 -1.19 -17.17 13.50
CA ALA A 27 -0.67 -17.67 14.78
C ALA A 27 -1.75 -17.73 15.85
N THR A 28 -2.56 -16.66 16.01
CA THR A 28 -3.67 -16.63 16.96
C THR A 28 -4.75 -17.65 16.59
N CYS A 29 -5.18 -17.69 15.33
CA CYS A 29 -6.24 -18.61 14.88
C CYS A 29 -5.82 -20.07 15.06
N TRP A 30 -4.58 -20.38 14.72
CA TRP A 30 -4.09 -21.75 14.78
C TRP A 30 -3.75 -22.15 16.20
N GLN A 31 -3.23 -21.27 17.06
CA GLN A 31 -3.16 -21.57 18.50
C GLN A 31 -4.53 -21.96 19.06
N ALA A 32 -5.59 -21.24 18.72
CA ALA A 32 -6.96 -21.56 19.15
C ALA A 32 -7.50 -22.86 18.52
N ALA A 33 -7.20 -23.12 17.26
CA ALA A 33 -7.59 -24.35 16.55
C ALA A 33 -6.85 -25.60 17.08
N ILE A 34 -5.63 -25.40 17.57
CA ILE A 34 -4.70 -26.41 18.08
C ILE A 34 -4.96 -26.71 19.55
N VAL A 35 -5.90 -26.05 20.25
CA VAL A 35 -6.35 -26.46 21.60
C VAL A 35 -7.20 -27.72 21.51
N HIS A 36 -6.53 -28.84 21.30
CA HIS A 36 -6.99 -30.20 21.57
C HIS A 36 -6.13 -30.72 22.74
N PRO A 37 -6.64 -31.58 23.64
CA PRO A 37 -5.88 -32.11 24.79
C PRO A 37 -4.59 -32.89 24.46
N ALA A 38 -4.19 -32.99 23.19
CA ALA A 38 -3.03 -33.74 22.70
C ALA A 38 -1.99 -32.88 21.97
N LEU A 39 -2.19 -31.56 21.84
CA LEU A 39 -1.20 -30.68 21.22
C LEU A 39 -0.34 -30.04 22.30
N PRO A 40 0.94 -30.44 22.43
CA PRO A 40 1.85 -29.71 23.31
C PRO A 40 1.87 -28.26 22.86
N ASN A 41 1.87 -27.34 23.81
CA ASN A 41 2.06 -25.92 23.57
C ASN A 41 3.26 -25.76 22.62
N VAL A 42 3.04 -25.36 21.36
CA VAL A 42 4.13 -25.21 20.40
C VAL A 42 4.76 -23.85 20.67
N PRO A 43 5.92 -23.77 21.35
CA PRO A 43 6.58 -22.50 21.56
C PRO A 43 6.94 -21.90 20.20
N ASP A 44 6.72 -20.59 20.07
CA ASP A 44 7.05 -19.81 18.88
C ASP A 44 6.38 -20.29 17.57
N LEU A 45 5.06 -20.51 17.61
CA LEU A 45 4.29 -20.78 16.39
C LEU A 45 4.39 -19.62 15.39
N GLN A 46 4.39 -18.38 15.87
CA GLN A 46 4.47 -17.18 15.04
C GLN A 46 5.77 -17.15 14.19
N GLY A 47 6.93 -17.44 14.79
CA GLY A 47 8.20 -17.55 14.05
C GLY A 47 8.26 -18.71 13.04
N GLN A 48 7.32 -19.67 13.12
CA GLN A 48 7.26 -20.82 12.21
C GLN A 48 6.31 -20.59 11.02
N ILE A 49 5.42 -19.60 11.08
CA ILE A 49 4.51 -19.27 9.99
C ILE A 49 5.27 -18.38 9.00
N ALA A 50 5.81 -19.01 7.96
CA ALA A 50 6.40 -18.29 6.84
C ALA A 50 5.35 -18.15 5.73
N LEU A 51 4.88 -16.93 5.51
CA LEU A 51 4.04 -16.62 4.35
C LEU A 51 4.87 -16.16 3.17
N ARG A 52 4.42 -16.53 1.97
CA ARG A 52 4.95 -16.00 0.71
C ARG A 52 3.80 -15.58 -0.16
N ARG A 53 3.91 -14.40 -0.76
CA ARG A 53 2.96 -13.98 -1.79
C ARG A 53 3.15 -14.85 -3.03
N VAL A 54 2.05 -15.27 -3.63
CA VAL A 54 2.04 -16.10 -4.83
C VAL A 54 1.44 -15.29 -5.97
N ASP A 55 2.03 -15.43 -7.16
CA ASP A 55 1.45 -14.86 -8.37
C ASP A 55 0.12 -15.54 -8.67
N ALA A 56 -0.97 -14.80 -8.48
CA ALA A 56 -2.31 -15.24 -8.78
C ALA A 56 -2.87 -14.39 -9.94
N PRO A 57 -3.63 -15.00 -10.87
CA PRO A 57 -4.23 -14.26 -11.97
C PRO A 57 -5.26 -13.23 -11.51
N MET A 58 -5.83 -13.40 -10.31
CA MET A 58 -6.78 -12.48 -9.70
C MET A 58 -6.52 -12.36 -8.20
N GLY A 59 -6.49 -11.11 -7.73
CA GLY A 59 -6.37 -10.77 -6.32
C GLY A 59 -4.97 -11.01 -5.73
N VAL A 60 -4.87 -10.80 -4.42
CA VAL A 60 -3.63 -10.99 -3.67
C VAL A 60 -3.73 -12.28 -2.87
N VAL A 61 -2.76 -13.18 -3.04
CA VAL A 61 -2.76 -14.50 -2.38
C VAL A 61 -1.45 -14.72 -1.63
N TYR A 62 -1.56 -15.11 -0.37
CA TYR A 62 -0.42 -15.56 0.43
C TYR A 62 -0.53 -17.06 0.69
N SER A 63 0.60 -17.76 0.60
CA SER A 63 0.69 -19.19 0.82
C SER A 63 1.61 -19.52 1.99
N SER A 64 1.23 -20.52 2.79
CA SER A 64 1.99 -21.05 3.92
C SER A 64 2.21 -22.55 3.79
N ALA A 65 3.42 -22.99 4.14
CA ALA A 65 3.77 -24.41 4.30
C ALA A 65 3.62 -24.88 5.76
N ILE A 66 2.85 -24.17 6.58
CA ILE A 66 2.70 -24.50 8.00
C ILE A 66 2.06 -25.88 8.25
N ALA A 67 1.09 -26.29 7.44
CA ALA A 67 0.41 -27.58 7.59
C ALA A 67 1.40 -28.76 7.44
N PRO A 68 2.23 -28.86 6.37
CA PRO A 68 3.24 -29.92 6.29
C PRO A 68 4.29 -29.83 7.40
N ARG A 69 4.67 -28.63 7.84
CA ARG A 69 5.62 -28.46 8.95
C ARG A 69 5.07 -28.98 10.28
N LEU A 70 3.84 -28.62 10.60
CA LEU A 70 3.18 -29.07 11.83
C LEU A 70 2.83 -30.55 11.78
N ALA A 71 2.34 -31.05 10.64
CA ALA A 71 2.00 -32.45 10.46
C ALA A 71 3.19 -33.38 10.76
N ALA A 72 4.39 -33.02 10.30
CA ALA A 72 5.61 -33.77 10.58
C ALA A 72 5.93 -33.85 12.09
N ASN A 73 5.65 -32.78 12.84
CA ASN A 73 5.90 -32.73 14.28
C ASN A 73 4.82 -33.45 15.11
N LEU A 74 3.60 -33.58 14.56
CA LEU A 74 2.42 -34.07 15.29
C LEU A 74 2.02 -35.49 14.93
N GLY A 75 2.61 -36.08 13.88
CA GLY A 75 2.23 -37.41 13.39
C GLY A 75 0.81 -37.49 12.83
N ILE A 76 0.24 -36.34 12.43
CA ILE A 76 -1.10 -36.22 11.82
C ILE A 76 -0.93 -36.15 10.30
N PRO A 77 -1.81 -36.77 9.49
CA PRO A 77 -1.81 -36.58 8.04
C PRO A 77 -1.87 -35.10 7.67
N THR A 78 -1.00 -34.68 6.74
CA THR A 78 -0.89 -33.27 6.37
C THR A 78 -2.18 -32.70 5.79
N GLU A 79 -2.91 -33.50 5.03
CA GLU A 79 -4.19 -33.14 4.44
C GLU A 79 -5.24 -32.82 5.51
N ASP A 80 -5.42 -33.72 6.48
CA ASP A 80 -6.35 -33.54 7.59
C ASP A 80 -6.03 -32.27 8.38
N LEU A 81 -4.75 -32.01 8.61
CA LEU A 81 -4.34 -30.79 9.32
C LEU A 81 -4.65 -29.54 8.50
N ALA A 82 -4.32 -29.52 7.21
CA ALA A 82 -4.60 -28.38 6.34
C ALA A 82 -6.09 -28.06 6.25
N ILE A 83 -6.94 -29.10 6.12
CA ILE A 83 -8.40 -28.95 6.08
C ILE A 83 -8.92 -28.38 7.40
N ARG A 84 -8.50 -28.93 8.55
CA ARG A 84 -8.93 -28.43 9.86
C ARG A 84 -8.53 -26.97 10.10
N LEU A 85 -7.31 -26.59 9.69
CA LEU A 85 -6.83 -25.20 9.80
C LEU A 85 -7.68 -24.26 8.93
N ALA A 86 -8.13 -24.71 7.76
CA ALA A 86 -9.01 -23.95 6.88
C ALA A 86 -10.44 -23.81 7.43
N GLU A 87 -11.01 -24.89 7.95
CA GLU A 87 -12.36 -24.89 8.54
C GLU A 87 -12.47 -24.02 9.79
N ARG A 88 -11.38 -23.91 10.56
CA ARG A 88 -11.37 -23.11 11.79
C ARG A 88 -11.14 -21.62 11.54
N TRP A 89 -10.64 -21.24 10.36
CA TRP A 89 -10.35 -19.84 10.02
C TRP A 89 -11.57 -18.93 10.17
N PRO A 90 -12.73 -19.20 9.53
CA PRO A 90 -13.89 -18.30 9.63
C PRO A 90 -14.39 -18.13 11.06
N ALA A 91 -14.38 -19.20 11.87
CA ALA A 91 -14.85 -19.16 13.25
C ALA A 91 -13.92 -18.36 14.18
N SER A 92 -12.61 -18.33 13.89
CA SER A 92 -11.62 -17.58 14.68
C SER A 92 -11.45 -16.13 14.22
N THR A 93 -11.89 -15.81 12.99
CA THR A 93 -11.85 -14.46 12.45
C THR A 93 -13.22 -13.78 12.39
N ALA A 94 -14.30 -14.47 12.79
CA ALA A 94 -15.68 -13.98 12.75
C ALA A 94 -15.88 -12.65 13.50
N ASP A 95 -15.18 -12.47 14.62
CA ASP A 95 -15.25 -11.24 15.42
C ASP A 95 -14.40 -10.10 14.83
N LYS A 96 -13.56 -10.37 13.82
CA LYS A 96 -12.71 -9.38 13.16
C LYS A 96 -13.26 -9.10 11.75
N ALA A 97 -14.09 -8.06 11.65
CA ALA A 97 -14.79 -7.65 10.43
C ALA A 97 -13.87 -7.54 9.19
N ASP A 98 -12.59 -7.19 9.41
CA ASP A 98 -11.56 -7.04 8.37
C ASP A 98 -11.25 -8.32 7.59
N TRP A 99 -11.44 -9.50 8.18
CA TRP A 99 -11.06 -10.78 7.58
C TRP A 99 -12.23 -11.56 6.97
N ALA A 100 -13.45 -11.02 7.11
CA ALA A 100 -14.67 -11.73 6.76
C ALA A 100 -14.75 -12.15 5.28
N ASP A 101 -14.09 -11.40 4.39
CA ASP A 101 -14.04 -11.65 2.95
C ASP A 101 -12.71 -12.26 2.48
N SER A 102 -11.84 -12.68 3.41
CA SER A 102 -10.51 -13.21 3.12
C SER A 102 -10.44 -14.71 3.44
N PRO A 103 -10.95 -15.59 2.56
CA PRO A 103 -11.05 -17.02 2.86
C PRO A 103 -9.69 -17.70 2.81
N LEU A 104 -9.54 -18.69 3.68
CA LEU A 104 -8.41 -19.60 3.69
C LEU A 104 -8.79 -20.89 2.93
N ARG A 105 -7.93 -21.30 1.99
CA ARG A 105 -8.12 -22.48 1.12
C ARG A 105 -6.92 -23.41 1.21
N VAL A 106 -7.16 -24.71 1.03
CA VAL A 106 -6.10 -25.70 0.89
C VAL A 106 -5.76 -25.85 -0.59
N ALA A 107 -4.51 -25.59 -0.93
CA ALA A 107 -3.97 -25.73 -2.28
C ALA A 107 -3.21 -27.05 -2.44
N GLN A 108 -2.65 -27.27 -3.63
CA GLN A 108 -1.81 -28.44 -3.92
C GLN A 108 -0.66 -28.57 -2.91
N LYS A 109 -0.24 -29.82 -2.66
CA LYS A 109 0.79 -30.16 -1.66
C LYS A 109 0.39 -29.74 -0.23
N HIS A 110 -0.91 -29.59 0.03
CA HIS A 110 -1.47 -29.21 1.33
C HIS A 110 -0.94 -27.88 1.85
N LEU A 111 -0.61 -26.96 0.93
CA LEU A 111 -0.29 -25.58 1.29
C LEU A 111 -1.58 -24.85 1.66
N VAL A 112 -1.48 -23.98 2.64
CA VAL A 112 -2.59 -23.15 3.08
C VAL A 112 -2.48 -21.80 2.41
N GLN A 113 -3.51 -21.39 1.67
CA GLN A 113 -3.56 -20.12 0.95
C GLN A 113 -4.62 -19.20 1.53
N VAL A 114 -4.26 -17.95 1.80
CA VAL A 114 -5.19 -16.88 2.18
C VAL A 114 -5.36 -15.97 0.98
N HIS A 115 -6.60 -15.83 0.53
CA HIS A 115 -6.98 -14.85 -0.49
C HIS A 115 -7.41 -13.58 0.22
N LEU A 116 -6.76 -12.45 -0.07
CA LEU A 116 -7.12 -11.19 0.55
C LEU A 116 -8.34 -10.63 -0.15
N GLY A 117 -9.35 -10.32 0.65
CA GLY A 117 -10.55 -9.64 0.21
C GLY A 117 -10.36 -8.12 0.10
N ASP A 118 -11.30 -7.51 -0.60
CA ASP A 118 -11.30 -6.08 -0.89
C ASP A 118 -11.40 -5.22 0.37
N ARG A 119 -12.11 -5.69 1.41
CA ARG A 119 -12.26 -4.97 2.68
C ARG A 119 -10.96 -4.90 3.45
N LEU A 120 -10.24 -6.02 3.52
CA LEU A 120 -8.92 -6.07 4.14
C LEU A 120 -7.92 -5.17 3.42
N LEU A 121 -7.91 -5.22 2.08
CA LEU A 121 -7.07 -4.36 1.25
C LEU A 121 -7.41 -2.88 1.44
N ALA A 122 -8.69 -2.52 1.49
CA ALA A 122 -9.14 -1.15 1.78
C ALA A 122 -8.69 -0.69 3.18
N ALA A 123 -8.85 -1.52 4.20
CA ALA A 123 -8.42 -1.22 5.56
C ALA A 123 -6.90 -1.07 5.66
N TRP A 124 -6.13 -1.87 4.92
CA TRP A 124 -4.69 -1.73 4.81
C TRP A 124 -4.28 -0.44 4.08
N LEU A 125 -4.87 -0.17 2.92
CA LEU A 125 -4.62 1.06 2.15
C LEU A 125 -4.94 2.33 2.95
N GLN A 126 -5.97 2.27 3.81
CA GLN A 126 -6.34 3.38 4.69
C GLN A 126 -5.22 3.78 5.65
N GLN A 127 -4.30 2.88 6.00
CA GLN A 127 -3.17 3.21 6.89
C GLN A 127 -2.23 4.25 6.26
N PHE A 128 -2.17 4.32 4.93
CA PHE A 128 -1.35 5.30 4.23
C PHE A 128 -1.95 6.71 4.21
N THR A 129 -3.14 6.94 4.77
CA THR A 129 -3.65 8.32 4.89
C THR A 129 -2.96 9.09 6.02
N ARG A 130 -2.37 8.38 6.97
CA ARG A 130 -1.59 8.95 8.08
C ARG A 130 -0.10 8.92 7.76
N PRO A 131 0.69 9.91 8.22
CA PRO A 131 2.14 9.84 8.10
C PRO A 131 2.65 8.69 8.95
N ALA A 132 3.68 8.01 8.46
CA ALA A 132 4.35 6.89 9.13
C ALA A 132 4.60 7.16 10.64
N GLU A 133 5.13 8.33 10.96
CA GLU A 133 5.51 8.75 12.33
C GLU A 133 4.35 8.83 13.32
N SER A 134 3.10 8.93 12.84
CA SER A 134 1.89 9.02 13.68
C SER A 134 1.21 7.68 13.94
N GLN A 135 1.71 6.59 13.35
CA GLN A 135 1.04 5.29 13.40
C GLN A 135 1.45 4.51 14.65
N SER A 136 0.53 4.42 15.62
CA SER A 136 0.68 3.52 16.77
C SER A 136 0.36 2.07 16.36
N PRO A 137 1.14 1.06 16.84
CA PRO A 137 0.98 -0.33 16.43
C PRO A 137 -0.33 -1.02 16.88
N ASP A 138 -1.09 -0.42 17.81
CA ASP A 138 -2.18 -1.12 18.52
C ASP A 138 -3.60 -0.61 18.23
N LEU A 139 -3.82 0.33 17.31
CA LEU A 139 -5.17 0.85 17.06
C LEU A 139 -5.55 0.72 15.58
N PHE A 140 -6.17 -0.41 15.26
CA PHE A 140 -7.15 -0.44 14.19
C PHE A 140 -8.28 0.55 14.54
N PRO A 141 -8.77 1.34 13.58
CA PRO A 141 -10.06 1.98 13.78
C PRO A 141 -11.11 0.87 13.90
N GLU A 142 -11.69 0.71 15.08
CA GLU A 142 -12.95 -0.03 15.29
C GLU A 142 -13.99 0.46 14.26
N PRO A 143 -14.84 -0.43 13.71
CA PRO A 143 -15.92 -0.02 12.83
C PRO A 143 -17.03 0.61 13.69
N GLU A 144 -16.86 1.87 14.10
CA GLU A 144 -17.90 2.61 14.81
C GLU A 144 -19.05 2.95 13.83
N PRO A 145 -20.28 2.44 14.08
CA PRO A 145 -21.42 2.74 13.26
C PRO A 145 -22.13 3.96 13.85
N ASP A 146 -21.71 5.15 13.47
CA ASP A 146 -22.60 6.30 13.66
C ASP A 146 -22.50 7.34 12.54
N LEU A 147 -23.15 7.01 11.41
CA LEU A 147 -23.43 7.92 10.31
C LEU A 147 -24.14 9.22 10.75
N ALA A 148 -24.70 9.29 11.97
CA ALA A 148 -25.45 10.43 12.46
C ALA A 148 -24.55 11.61 12.92
N ILE A 149 -23.42 11.33 13.60
CA ILE A 149 -22.52 12.37 14.11
C ILE A 149 -21.79 13.07 12.97
N TRP A 150 -21.45 12.33 11.91
CA TRP A 150 -20.75 12.88 10.74
C TRP A 150 -21.65 13.66 9.77
N LYS A 151 -22.96 13.35 9.71
CA LYS A 151 -23.93 14.17 8.97
C LYS A 151 -24.01 15.59 9.54
N SER A 152 -23.93 15.75 10.86
CA SER A 152 -23.90 17.08 11.50
C SER A 152 -22.62 17.87 11.21
N ALA A 153 -21.46 17.21 11.07
CA ALA A 153 -20.21 17.86 10.68
C ALA A 153 -20.13 18.16 9.16
N LEU A 154 -20.77 17.32 8.32
CA LEU A 154 -20.93 17.56 6.88
C LEU A 154 -21.86 18.76 6.59
N LEU A 155 -22.79 19.09 7.49
CA LEU A 155 -23.71 20.22 7.32
C LEU A 155 -23.07 21.59 7.59
N THR A 156 -21.91 21.64 8.26
CA THR A 156 -21.11 22.87 8.45
C THR A 156 -19.97 23.02 7.45
N HIS A 157 -19.66 22.00 6.65
CA HIS A 157 -18.55 22.01 5.71
C HIS A 157 -19.03 21.86 4.27
N VAL A 158 -18.89 22.97 3.53
CA VAL A 158 -19.31 23.09 2.13
C VAL A 158 -18.55 22.09 1.27
N GLN A 159 -19.21 21.00 0.90
CA GLN A 159 -18.86 20.19 -0.26
C GLN A 159 -18.78 21.14 -1.48
N PRO A 160 -17.69 21.16 -2.25
CA PRO A 160 -17.66 21.96 -3.46
C PRO A 160 -18.75 21.44 -4.40
N SER A 161 -19.67 22.31 -4.78
CA SER A 161 -20.76 21.94 -5.68
C SER A 161 -20.18 21.51 -7.04
N PRO A 162 -20.84 20.62 -7.81
CA PRO A 162 -20.33 20.15 -9.10
C PRO A 162 -19.91 21.28 -10.05
N GLY A 163 -20.63 22.42 -10.02
CA GLY A 163 -20.27 23.62 -10.77
C GLY A 163 -18.98 24.31 -10.31
N GLN A 164 -18.65 24.28 -9.02
CA GLN A 164 -17.39 24.83 -8.49
C GLN A 164 -16.18 23.95 -8.82
N LEU A 165 -16.36 22.63 -8.88
CA LEU A 165 -15.33 21.70 -9.35
C LEU A 165 -15.06 21.90 -10.84
N GLN A 166 -16.11 22.07 -11.66
CA GLN A 166 -15.98 22.40 -13.08
C GLN A 166 -15.29 23.75 -13.30
N ASP A 167 -15.68 24.81 -12.58
CA ASP A 167 -15.04 26.12 -12.73
C ASP A 167 -13.55 26.12 -12.34
N ARG A 168 -13.16 25.38 -11.27
CA ARG A 168 -11.76 25.28 -10.85
C ARG A 168 -10.92 24.43 -11.80
N LEU A 169 -11.47 23.34 -12.34
CA LEU A 169 -10.77 22.49 -13.31
C LEU A 169 -10.68 23.13 -14.72
N LEU A 170 -11.62 24.02 -15.08
CA LEU A 170 -11.64 24.73 -16.37
C LEU A 170 -10.75 25.99 -16.39
N GLN A 171 -10.51 26.61 -15.23
CA GLN A 171 -9.63 27.78 -15.13
C GLN A 171 -8.13 27.41 -15.21
N ASP A 172 -7.75 26.20 -14.80
CA ASP A 172 -6.39 25.67 -14.97
C ASP A 172 -6.25 24.94 -16.31
N ARG A 173 -6.32 25.70 -17.42
CA ARG A 173 -5.82 25.21 -18.71
C ARG A 173 -4.32 24.93 -18.57
N LEU A 174 -3.95 23.65 -18.70
CA LEU A 174 -2.59 23.16 -18.88
C LEU A 174 -1.73 24.15 -19.69
N PRO A 175 -0.53 24.55 -19.22
CA PRO A 175 0.42 25.23 -20.08
C PRO A 175 0.75 24.27 -21.24
N GLN A 176 0.38 24.64 -22.46
CA GLN A 176 0.93 24.01 -23.65
C GLN A 176 2.38 24.47 -23.77
N ASP A 177 3.32 23.59 -23.44
CA ASP A 177 4.74 23.80 -23.69
C ASP A 177 4.96 24.03 -25.19
N ARG A 178 5.17 25.31 -25.57
CA ARG A 178 5.81 25.67 -26.83
C ARG A 178 7.31 25.55 -26.62
N LEU A 179 7.91 24.52 -27.21
CA LEU A 179 9.37 24.39 -27.33
C LEU A 179 9.95 25.58 -28.13
N PRO A 180 10.93 26.32 -27.59
CA PRO A 180 11.83 27.12 -28.41
C PRO A 180 12.97 26.22 -28.90
N GLN A 181 13.07 26.03 -30.22
CA GLN A 181 14.31 25.58 -30.86
C GLN A 181 15.28 26.77 -30.87
N ASP A 182 16.45 26.66 -30.25
CA ASP A 182 17.65 27.31 -30.79
C ASP A 182 18.99 26.72 -30.30
N LYS A 183 19.71 26.19 -31.29
CA LYS A 183 21.16 26.16 -31.59
C LYS A 183 22.21 26.08 -30.45
N LEU A 184 22.95 24.97 -30.48
CA LEU A 184 24.26 24.72 -29.85
C LEU A 184 25.38 25.62 -30.40
N PRO A 185 26.45 25.81 -29.61
CA PRO A 185 27.77 25.36 -30.08
C PRO A 185 28.41 24.35 -29.10
N GLN A 186 28.98 23.29 -29.68
CA GLN A 186 29.83 22.32 -28.99
C GLN A 186 31.24 22.89 -28.85
N ASP A 187 31.79 22.86 -27.64
CA ASP A 187 33.24 22.76 -27.44
C ASP A 187 33.53 21.66 -26.41
N ARG A 188 34.39 20.72 -26.84
CA ARG A 188 34.78 19.50 -26.14
C ARG A 188 35.94 19.77 -25.19
N LEU A 189 35.90 19.15 -24.01
CA LEU A 189 37.10 18.70 -23.28
C LEU A 189 36.85 17.34 -22.57
N PRO A 190 37.89 16.53 -22.32
CA PRO A 190 37.85 15.07 -22.41
C PRO A 190 37.22 14.36 -21.21
N GLN A 191 36.46 13.30 -21.53
CA GLN A 191 35.87 12.35 -20.58
C GLN A 191 36.90 11.30 -20.15
N ASP A 192 37.32 11.36 -18.89
CA ASP A 192 37.92 10.23 -18.18
C ASP A 192 37.24 10.03 -16.81
N ARG A 193 35.91 9.84 -16.82
CA ARG A 193 35.17 9.27 -15.67
C ARG A 193 34.07 8.31 -16.16
N LEU A 194 34.40 7.03 -16.10
CA LEU A 194 33.59 5.81 -15.90
C LEU A 194 32.11 5.81 -16.37
N PRO A 195 31.72 4.93 -17.32
CA PRO A 195 30.33 4.72 -17.77
C PRO A 195 29.33 4.23 -16.70
N GLN A 196 29.80 3.86 -15.51
CA GLN A 196 28.95 3.37 -14.42
C GLN A 196 28.25 4.52 -13.68
N ASP A 197 28.92 5.66 -13.51
CA ASP A 197 28.44 6.78 -12.68
C ASP A 197 27.15 7.39 -13.23
N LYS A 198 27.03 7.49 -14.56
CA LYS A 198 25.80 7.96 -15.23
C LYS A 198 24.60 7.03 -14.99
N ARG A 199 24.77 5.72 -15.16
CA ARG A 199 23.67 4.76 -14.98
C ARG A 199 23.17 4.74 -13.54
N PHE A 200 24.05 4.93 -12.56
CA PHE A 200 23.64 5.04 -11.16
C PHE A 200 22.88 6.34 -10.91
N GLN A 201 23.37 7.48 -11.41
CA GLN A 201 22.67 8.76 -11.30
C GLN A 201 21.28 8.75 -11.98
N ASP A 202 21.20 8.16 -13.18
CA ASP A 202 19.94 8.01 -13.92
C ASP A 202 18.92 7.16 -13.14
N GLN A 203 19.37 6.10 -12.47
CA GLN A 203 18.49 5.23 -11.67
C GLN A 203 17.89 5.96 -10.47
N TRP A 204 18.69 6.72 -9.71
CA TRP A 204 18.19 7.51 -8.58
C TRP A 204 17.23 8.59 -9.05
N PHE A 205 17.56 9.25 -10.15
CA PHE A 205 16.73 10.29 -10.73
C PHE A 205 15.34 9.77 -11.09
N GLU A 206 15.21 8.60 -11.73
CA GLU A 206 13.90 8.00 -12.05
C GLU A 206 13.03 7.76 -10.81
N MET A 207 13.64 7.27 -9.72
CA MET A 207 12.95 6.98 -8.47
C MET A 207 12.54 8.25 -7.73
N GLN A 208 13.42 9.24 -7.67
CA GLN A 208 13.12 10.57 -7.12
C GLN A 208 12.04 11.28 -7.94
N ALA A 209 12.06 11.13 -9.26
CA ALA A 209 11.07 11.70 -10.16
C ALA A 209 9.70 11.07 -9.96
N ALA A 210 9.62 9.76 -9.75
CA ALA A 210 8.37 9.08 -9.44
C ALA A 210 7.80 9.56 -8.10
N HIS A 211 8.64 9.72 -7.07
CA HIS A 211 8.22 10.31 -5.79
C HIS A 211 7.70 11.75 -5.96
N ALA A 212 8.48 12.62 -6.60
CA ALA A 212 8.10 14.01 -6.86
C ALA A 212 6.82 14.11 -7.71
N ARG A 213 6.61 13.18 -8.65
CA ARG A 213 5.37 13.07 -9.42
C ARG A 213 4.17 12.81 -8.50
N CYS A 214 4.26 11.85 -7.58
CA CYS A 214 3.20 11.62 -6.60
C CYS A 214 2.95 12.86 -5.72
N CYS A 215 4.00 13.52 -5.25
CA CYS A 215 3.89 14.76 -4.49
C CYS A 215 3.11 15.85 -5.24
N ASN A 216 3.44 16.06 -6.52
CA ASN A 216 2.77 17.03 -7.37
C ASN A 216 1.29 16.70 -7.62
N LEU A 217 0.96 15.42 -7.81
CA LEU A 217 -0.43 14.96 -7.96
C LEU A 217 -1.24 15.23 -6.69
N LEU A 218 -0.69 14.96 -5.51
CA LEU A 218 -1.35 15.23 -4.22
C LEU A 218 -1.52 16.73 -3.98
N ALA A 219 -0.49 17.53 -4.26
CA ALA A 219 -0.55 18.98 -4.13
C ALA A 219 -1.60 19.60 -5.07
N LEU A 220 -1.69 19.11 -6.31
CA LEU A 220 -2.74 19.53 -7.24
C LEU A 220 -4.12 19.14 -6.70
N ALA A 221 -4.28 17.91 -6.24
CA ALA A 221 -5.55 17.42 -5.68
C ALA A 221 -6.01 18.22 -4.46
N GLU A 222 -5.10 18.67 -3.60
CA GLU A 222 -5.44 19.57 -2.50
C GLU A 222 -5.90 20.95 -3.01
N ARG A 223 -5.18 21.55 -3.97
CA ARG A 223 -5.56 22.86 -4.55
C ARG A 223 -6.95 22.84 -5.19
N VAL A 224 -7.28 21.76 -5.91
CA VAL A 224 -8.59 21.61 -6.55
C VAL A 224 -9.68 21.08 -5.60
N GLY A 225 -9.33 20.77 -4.34
CA GLY A 225 -10.27 20.36 -3.29
C GLY A 225 -10.76 18.92 -3.40
N LEU A 226 -9.97 18.02 -3.99
CA LEU A 226 -10.26 16.58 -4.03
C LEU A 226 -9.81 15.84 -2.77
N VAL A 227 -8.79 16.37 -2.10
CA VAL A 227 -8.28 15.90 -0.80
C VAL A 227 -7.91 17.12 0.06
N ARG A 228 -7.67 16.90 1.35
CA ARG A 228 -7.15 17.93 2.26
C ARG A 228 -6.19 17.31 3.26
N PHE A 229 -5.07 17.98 3.49
CA PHE A 229 -4.13 17.64 4.56
C PHE A 229 -4.39 18.49 5.80
N GLU A 230 -3.97 18.00 6.98
CA GLU A 230 -4.14 18.71 8.25
C GLU A 230 -3.54 20.13 8.19
N LEU A 231 -2.30 20.21 7.70
CA LEU A 231 -1.62 21.47 7.42
C LEU A 231 -1.64 21.71 5.91
N PRO A 232 -2.24 22.82 5.44
CA PRO A 232 -2.31 23.12 4.00
C PRO A 232 -0.92 23.14 3.34
N GLY A 233 -0.77 22.41 2.24
CA GLY A 233 0.50 22.29 1.52
C GLY A 233 1.49 21.30 2.13
N ALA A 234 1.21 20.75 3.32
CA ALA A 234 2.02 19.71 3.93
C ALA A 234 1.55 18.32 3.44
N ILE A 235 1.82 18.02 2.17
CA ILE A 235 1.49 16.74 1.53
C ILE A 235 2.13 15.51 2.21
N GLU A 236 3.11 15.74 3.09
CA GLU A 236 3.72 14.70 3.92
C GLU A 236 2.90 14.37 5.17
N GLY A 237 2.02 15.27 5.62
CA GLY A 237 1.21 15.15 6.84
C GLY A 237 -0.01 14.24 6.70
N GLU A 238 -0.91 14.29 7.69
CA GLU A 238 -2.14 13.48 7.71
C GLU A 238 -3.15 13.99 6.69
N LEU A 239 -3.67 13.08 5.87
CA LEU A 239 -4.80 13.33 4.99
C LEU A 239 -6.07 13.27 5.84
N VAL A 240 -6.71 14.41 6.02
CA VAL A 240 -7.89 14.59 6.90
C VAL A 240 -9.21 14.56 6.15
N TRP A 241 -9.18 14.66 4.81
CA TRP A 241 -10.37 14.50 3.99
C TRP A 241 -10.04 13.96 2.59
N PRO A 242 -10.84 13.02 2.06
CA PRO A 242 -11.96 12.33 2.72
C PRO A 242 -11.48 11.39 3.84
N MET A 243 -12.30 11.23 4.89
CA MET A 243 -12.01 10.35 6.02
C MET A 243 -13.25 9.51 6.36
N PRO A 244 -13.23 8.17 6.17
CA PRO A 244 -12.17 7.41 5.50
C PRO A 244 -12.09 7.71 4.00
N MET A 245 -11.03 7.26 3.34
CA MET A 245 -10.96 7.30 1.88
C MET A 245 -12.02 6.35 1.30
N PRO A 246 -12.70 6.72 0.20
CA PRO A 246 -13.80 5.94 -0.37
C PRO A 246 -13.27 4.74 -1.19
N TRP A 247 -12.58 3.81 -0.55
CA TRP A 247 -11.95 2.65 -1.22
C TRP A 247 -12.96 1.67 -1.82
N LEU A 248 -14.11 1.51 -1.18
CA LEU A 248 -15.09 0.46 -1.50
C LEU A 248 -16.34 1.04 -2.17
N THR A 249 -16.93 0.26 -3.08
CA THR A 249 -18.28 0.48 -3.60
C THR A 249 -19.33 0.14 -2.54
N ALA A 250 -20.61 0.43 -2.82
CA ALA A 250 -21.70 0.04 -1.94
C ALA A 250 -21.81 -1.49 -1.74
N GLU A 251 -21.34 -2.25 -2.72
CA GLU A 251 -21.29 -3.72 -2.71
C GLU A 251 -20.09 -4.25 -1.90
N GLY A 252 -19.21 -3.38 -1.41
CA GLY A 252 -18.01 -3.75 -0.66
C GLY A 252 -16.86 -4.24 -1.53
N THR A 253 -16.87 -3.92 -2.83
CA THR A 253 -15.75 -4.21 -3.74
C THR A 253 -14.81 -3.01 -3.85
N LEU A 254 -13.51 -3.23 -4.07
CA LEU A 254 -12.57 -2.13 -4.28
C LEU A 254 -12.98 -1.33 -5.52
N ARG A 255 -12.92 0.01 -5.43
CA ARG A 255 -13.21 0.90 -6.58
C ARG A 255 -12.10 0.89 -7.61
N THR A 256 -10.87 0.67 -7.17
CA THR A 256 -9.67 0.67 -8.00
C THR A 256 -9.46 -0.71 -8.63
N GLN A 257 -10.12 -1.00 -9.75
CA GLN A 257 -10.11 -2.30 -10.43
C GLN A 257 -9.32 -2.33 -11.75
N ALA A 258 -8.81 -1.19 -12.21
CA ALA A 258 -8.04 -1.13 -13.45
C ALA A 258 -6.74 -1.95 -13.32
N PRO A 259 -6.26 -2.60 -14.41
CA PRO A 259 -5.06 -3.43 -14.34
C PRO A 259 -3.82 -2.69 -13.80
N ALA A 260 -3.65 -1.41 -14.13
CA ALA A 260 -2.55 -0.60 -13.62
C ALA A 260 -2.69 -0.29 -12.11
N GLU A 261 -3.91 -0.11 -11.60
CA GLU A 261 -4.18 0.07 -10.16
C GLU A 261 -3.84 -1.20 -9.38
N GLN A 262 -4.30 -2.36 -9.89
CA GLN A 262 -4.05 -3.66 -9.26
C GLN A 262 -2.56 -4.01 -9.26
N ARG A 263 -1.83 -3.70 -10.35
CA ARG A 263 -0.37 -3.82 -10.38
C ARG A 263 0.30 -2.91 -9.35
N LEU A 264 -0.15 -1.66 -9.23
CA LEU A 264 0.38 -0.73 -8.24
C LEU A 264 0.16 -1.26 -6.81
N ILE A 265 -1.04 -1.73 -6.48
CA ILE A 265 -1.35 -2.36 -5.18
C ILE A 265 -0.42 -3.55 -4.92
N GLY A 266 -0.21 -4.42 -5.91
CA GLY A 266 0.74 -5.53 -5.82
C GLY A 266 2.15 -5.05 -5.50
N HIS A 267 2.69 -4.07 -6.23
CA HIS A 267 4.05 -3.61 -5.97
C HIS A 267 4.21 -2.82 -4.65
N LEU A 268 3.15 -2.18 -4.17
CA LEU A 268 3.11 -1.61 -2.82
C LEU A 268 3.24 -2.71 -1.78
N LEU A 269 2.48 -3.80 -1.91
CA LEU A 269 2.55 -4.96 -1.02
C LEU A 269 3.93 -5.63 -1.04
N ASP A 270 4.55 -5.81 -2.21
CA ASP A 270 5.92 -6.36 -2.29
C ASP A 270 6.92 -5.52 -1.51
N SER A 271 6.85 -4.21 -1.72
CA SER A 271 7.75 -3.25 -1.10
C SER A 271 7.58 -3.26 0.42
N VAL A 272 6.33 -3.31 0.87
CA VAL A 272 5.93 -3.25 2.28
C VAL A 272 6.18 -4.58 3.02
N ASP A 273 6.03 -5.72 2.36
CA ASP A 273 6.38 -7.02 2.94
C ASP A 273 7.89 -7.24 3.01
N ALA A 274 8.66 -6.57 2.15
CA ALA A 274 10.12 -6.64 2.16
C ALA A 274 10.76 -5.79 3.28
N LEU A 275 10.04 -4.84 3.88
CA LEU A 275 10.56 -3.84 4.82
C LEU A 275 11.37 -4.45 5.98
N GLY A 276 10.92 -5.58 6.52
CA GLY A 276 11.54 -6.23 7.70
C GLY A 276 12.84 -6.98 7.42
N SER A 277 13.26 -7.16 6.17
CA SER A 277 14.45 -7.96 5.81
C SER A 277 15.19 -7.43 4.57
N ILE A 278 14.96 -6.16 4.21
CA ILE A 278 15.43 -5.61 2.95
C ILE A 278 16.96 -5.47 2.96
N GLN A 279 17.59 -5.85 1.85
CA GLN A 279 18.99 -5.57 1.57
C GLN A 279 19.06 -4.42 0.57
N HIS A 280 20.16 -3.65 0.55
CA HIS A 280 20.32 -2.53 -0.39
C HIS A 280 20.00 -2.89 -1.86
N GLY A 281 20.48 -4.04 -2.33
CA GLY A 281 20.24 -4.48 -3.72
C GLY A 281 18.77 -4.80 -4.02
N SER A 282 18.03 -5.36 -3.06
CA SER A 282 16.59 -5.60 -3.22
C SER A 282 15.77 -4.31 -3.11
N ALA A 283 16.22 -3.35 -2.29
CA ALA A 283 15.60 -2.04 -2.19
C ALA A 283 15.63 -1.27 -3.53
N ILE A 284 16.74 -1.32 -4.27
CA ILE A 284 16.83 -0.68 -5.60
C ILE A 284 15.80 -1.31 -6.55
N ALA A 285 15.76 -2.64 -6.61
CA ALA A 285 14.83 -3.35 -7.49
C ALA A 285 13.37 -3.03 -7.17
N LEU A 286 13.00 -2.99 -5.88
CA LEU A 286 11.67 -2.65 -5.42
C LEU A 286 11.31 -1.19 -5.76
N ALA A 287 12.19 -0.24 -5.47
CA ALA A 287 11.96 1.17 -5.75
C ALA A 287 11.81 1.46 -7.25
N GLN A 288 12.64 0.85 -8.10
CA GLN A 288 12.50 1.01 -9.55
C GLN A 288 11.22 0.34 -10.08
N SER A 289 10.85 -0.83 -9.55
CA SER A 289 9.61 -1.52 -9.95
C SER A 289 8.38 -0.71 -9.56
N LEU A 290 8.36 -0.17 -8.34
CA LEU A 290 7.30 0.71 -7.86
C LEU A 290 7.23 2.00 -8.68
N SER A 291 8.37 2.61 -9.01
CA SER A 291 8.45 3.82 -9.85
C SER A 291 7.84 3.60 -11.23
N ARG A 292 8.15 2.47 -11.89
CA ARG A 292 7.53 2.08 -13.17
C ARG A 292 6.01 1.92 -13.04
N CYS A 293 5.54 1.30 -11.97
CA CYS A 293 4.10 1.15 -11.73
C CYS A 293 3.39 2.48 -11.50
N VAL A 294 4.04 3.45 -10.84
CA VAL A 294 3.53 4.81 -10.69
C VAL A 294 3.34 5.47 -12.06
N TYR A 295 4.33 5.40 -12.94
CA TYR A 295 4.20 5.96 -14.29
C TYR A 295 3.12 5.27 -15.13
N ASP A 296 3.06 3.93 -15.10
CA ASP A 296 2.01 3.17 -15.79
C ASP A 296 0.61 3.53 -15.27
N PHE A 297 0.47 3.67 -13.95
CA PHE A 297 -0.76 4.10 -13.31
C PHE A 297 -1.15 5.51 -13.73
N ASP A 298 -0.24 6.49 -13.63
CA ASP A 298 -0.50 7.89 -13.99
C ASP A 298 -0.87 8.05 -15.48
N ALA A 299 -0.22 7.27 -16.36
CA ALA A 299 -0.53 7.26 -17.78
C ALA A 299 -1.89 6.61 -18.10
N SER A 300 -2.29 5.57 -17.35
CA SER A 300 -3.45 4.73 -17.67
C SER A 300 -4.71 5.11 -16.88
N CYS A 301 -4.58 5.74 -15.72
CA CYS A 301 -5.65 5.94 -14.75
C CYS A 301 -5.90 7.43 -14.53
N ARG A 302 -6.93 7.99 -15.19
CA ARG A 302 -7.28 9.40 -15.04
C ARG A 302 -7.79 9.69 -13.63
N ILE A 303 -7.19 10.65 -12.95
CA ILE A 303 -7.63 11.14 -11.63
C ILE A 303 -8.49 12.41 -11.79
N PHE A 304 -7.98 13.37 -12.55
CA PHE A 304 -8.57 14.69 -12.72
C PHE A 304 -9.52 14.78 -13.92
N GLY A 305 -10.11 15.97 -14.13
CA GLY A 305 -11.04 16.21 -15.23
C GLY A 305 -12.36 15.48 -15.03
N ASP A 306 -12.88 14.82 -16.07
CA ASP A 306 -14.19 14.16 -16.07
C ASP A 306 -14.36 13.14 -14.93
N VAL A 307 -13.28 12.43 -14.56
CA VAL A 307 -13.34 11.45 -13.46
C VAL A 307 -13.56 12.16 -12.12
N ALA A 308 -12.84 13.25 -11.85
CA ALA A 308 -13.03 14.03 -10.63
C ALA A 308 -14.42 14.66 -10.53
N VAL A 309 -15.04 15.01 -11.67
CA VAL A 309 -16.36 15.63 -11.72
C VAL A 309 -17.49 14.60 -11.58
N HIS A 310 -17.41 13.49 -12.31
CA HIS A 310 -18.51 12.52 -12.40
C HIS A 310 -18.33 11.29 -11.51
N GLN A 311 -17.11 11.01 -11.08
CA GLN A 311 -16.72 9.83 -10.29
C GLN A 311 -15.78 10.24 -9.16
N LEU A 312 -16.18 11.23 -8.36
CA LEU A 312 -15.38 11.82 -7.28
C LEU A 312 -14.75 10.75 -6.37
N GLU A 313 -15.53 9.76 -5.94
CA GLU A 313 -15.06 8.70 -5.05
C GLU A 313 -13.95 7.83 -5.69
N LEU A 314 -14.02 7.58 -7.00
CA LEU A 314 -12.96 6.87 -7.71
C LEU A 314 -11.69 7.73 -7.83
N ALA A 315 -11.85 9.03 -8.14
CA ALA A 315 -10.72 9.96 -8.17
C ALA A 315 -10.03 10.03 -6.80
N GLN A 316 -10.80 10.08 -5.73
CA GLN A 316 -10.29 10.05 -4.35
C GLN A 316 -9.59 8.72 -4.06
N ALA A 317 -10.20 7.57 -4.32
CA ALA A 317 -9.54 6.27 -4.12
C ALA A 317 -8.20 6.16 -4.86
N ARG A 318 -8.13 6.66 -6.11
CA ARG A 318 -6.88 6.76 -6.88
C ARG A 318 -5.84 7.66 -6.22
N LEU A 319 -6.24 8.80 -5.67
CA LEU A 319 -5.34 9.68 -4.90
C LEU A 319 -4.83 9.00 -3.62
N GLY A 320 -5.63 8.13 -3.01
CA GLY A 320 -5.16 7.26 -1.93
C GLY A 320 -4.04 6.32 -2.38
N LEU A 321 -4.14 5.72 -3.57
CA LEU A 321 -3.04 4.91 -4.14
C LEU A 321 -1.78 5.75 -4.41
N VAL A 322 -1.94 6.98 -4.92
CA VAL A 322 -0.83 7.93 -5.08
C VAL A 322 -0.17 8.21 -3.74
N ARG A 323 -0.95 8.41 -2.68
CA ARG A 323 -0.43 8.63 -1.32
C ARG A 323 0.32 7.41 -0.79
N ALA A 324 -0.21 6.20 -0.98
CA ALA A 324 0.49 4.97 -0.59
C ALA A 324 1.83 4.84 -1.32
N ALA A 325 1.85 5.05 -2.64
CA ALA A 325 3.08 5.03 -3.44
C ALA A 325 4.09 6.11 -3.02
N GLN A 326 3.62 7.32 -2.73
CA GLN A 326 4.46 8.40 -2.25
C GLN A 326 5.17 8.03 -0.94
N GLN A 327 4.43 7.51 0.06
CA GLN A 327 5.03 7.11 1.33
C GLN A 327 5.99 5.93 1.18
N THR A 328 5.63 4.91 0.40
CA THR A 328 6.49 3.75 0.18
C THR A 328 7.77 4.11 -0.58
N LEU A 329 7.69 4.95 -1.62
CA LEU A 329 8.87 5.44 -2.35
C LEU A 329 9.76 6.30 -1.46
N ARG A 330 9.19 7.20 -0.66
CA ARG A 330 9.94 8.00 0.31
C ARG A 330 10.70 7.10 1.27
N TRP A 331 10.01 6.11 1.85
CA TRP A 331 10.63 5.17 2.76
C TRP A 331 11.78 4.41 2.08
N LEU A 332 11.57 3.89 0.86
CA LEU A 332 12.60 3.16 0.11
C LEU A 332 13.82 4.04 -0.18
N LEU A 333 13.59 5.28 -0.61
CA LEU A 333 14.64 6.25 -0.93
C LEU A 333 15.43 6.65 0.31
N GLU A 334 14.76 7.15 1.35
CA GLU A 334 15.42 7.75 2.50
C GLU A 334 15.95 6.71 3.50
N GLY A 335 15.28 5.56 3.59
CA GLY A 335 15.64 4.47 4.50
C GLY A 335 16.75 3.61 3.91
N PRO A 336 16.42 2.47 3.27
CA PRO A 336 17.42 1.52 2.82
C PRO A 336 18.30 2.03 1.68
N LEU A 337 17.92 3.05 0.91
CA LEU A 337 18.76 3.57 -0.17
C LEU A 337 19.60 4.78 0.25
N GLN A 338 19.24 5.45 1.35
CA GLN A 338 19.91 6.66 1.87
C GLN A 338 20.04 7.78 0.83
N VAL A 339 19.02 7.94 -0.01
CA VAL A 339 18.89 8.99 -1.03
C VAL A 339 17.70 9.87 -0.68
N ALA A 340 17.82 11.19 -0.88
CA ALA A 340 16.73 12.13 -0.60
C ALA A 340 15.49 11.83 -1.47
N ALA A 341 14.29 12.00 -0.91
CA ALA A 341 13.02 11.94 -1.64
C ALA A 341 12.45 13.36 -1.80
N PRO A 342 12.93 14.16 -2.77
CA PRO A 342 12.50 15.54 -2.89
C PRO A 342 11.01 15.63 -3.29
N PRO A 343 10.26 16.64 -2.80
CA PRO A 343 8.87 16.85 -3.18
C PRO A 343 8.71 17.38 -4.61
N SER A 344 9.78 17.92 -5.20
CA SER A 344 9.86 18.43 -6.57
C SER A 344 11.28 18.26 -7.12
N LEU A 345 11.43 17.99 -8.42
CA LEU A 345 12.71 17.91 -9.13
C LEU A 345 12.89 19.04 -10.13
#